data_AF-A0A2V5J3U1-F1
#
_entry.id   AF-A0A2V5J3U1-F1
#
_cell.length_a   1.000
_cell.length_b   1.000
_cell.length_c   1.000
_cell.angle_alpha   90.00
_cell.angle_beta   90.00
_cell.angle_gamma   90.00
#
_symmetry.space_group_name_H-M   'P 1'
#
loop_
_entity.id
_entity.type
_entity.pdbx_description
1 polymer ?
#
loop_
_entity_poly.entity_id
_entity_poly.type
_entity_poly.pdbx_seq_one_letter_code
_entity_poly.pdbx_strand_id
1 'polypeptide(L)'
;MQLCRRQLQPGETDHELLWLIVSVTSLAIATAWFAVGLPWPICMFHELTGLPCVTCGMTRCAIEFFHGHFSDAFKWNPLVFAFICSVIAFDLFAFATLAMRWPRLRIMFGQAEKRCARGVIVAALALNWAYLLSHWRDF
;
A
#
# COMPACT_ATOMS: atom_id res chain seq x y z
N MET A 1 10.93 8.49 -23.12
CA MET A 1 11.37 8.72 -21.72
C MET A 1 12.27 9.95 -21.68
N GLN A 2 11.88 11.02 -21.01
CA GLN A 2 12.77 12.15 -20.71
C GLN A 2 12.86 12.30 -19.20
N LEU A 3 14.05 12.07 -18.66
CA LEU A 3 14.35 12.20 -17.23
C LEU A 3 14.81 13.65 -16.99
N CYS A 4 13.90 14.54 -16.64
CA CYS A 4 14.28 15.90 -16.21
C CYS A 4 14.53 15.89 -14.70
N ARG A 5 15.80 16.02 -14.29
CA ARG A 5 16.17 16.39 -12.92
C ARG A 5 15.81 17.87 -12.70
N ARG A 6 14.79 18.15 -11.87
CA ARG A 6 14.45 19.53 -11.46
C ARG A 6 14.43 19.60 -9.94
N GLN A 7 15.21 20.52 -9.36
CA GLN A 7 15.15 20.82 -7.92
C GLN A 7 13.89 21.63 -7.59
N LEU A 8 13.32 21.42 -6.40
CA LEU A 8 12.18 22.20 -5.90
C LEU A 8 12.53 23.68 -5.82
N GLN A 9 11.63 24.52 -6.33
CA GLN A 9 11.70 25.95 -6.07
C GLN A 9 11.16 26.25 -4.65
N PRO A 10 11.73 27.22 -3.93
CA PRO A 10 11.23 27.60 -2.62
C PRO A 10 9.78 28.08 -2.74
N GLY A 11 8.83 27.37 -2.11
CA GLY A 11 7.39 27.68 -2.16
C GLY A 11 6.50 26.65 -2.86
N GLU A 12 7.06 25.61 -3.48
CA GLU A 12 6.29 24.52 -4.08
C GLU A 12 6.01 23.42 -3.04
N THR A 13 4.75 22.99 -2.90
CA THR A 13 4.34 21.97 -1.91
C THR A 13 5.12 20.66 -2.06
N ASP A 14 5.77 20.24 -0.98
CA ASP A 14 6.49 18.97 -0.91
C ASP A 14 5.53 17.79 -0.80
N HIS A 15 5.06 17.31 -1.95
CA HIS A 15 4.15 16.16 -2.03
C HIS A 15 4.75 14.90 -1.40
N GLU A 16 6.07 14.71 -1.46
CA GLU A 16 6.76 13.59 -0.78
C GLU A 16 6.67 13.71 0.74
N LEU A 17 6.86 14.92 1.29
CA LEU A 17 6.77 15.17 2.73
C LEU A 17 5.32 15.01 3.23
N LEU A 18 4.34 15.52 2.46
CA LEU A 18 2.93 15.35 2.78
C LEU A 18 2.52 13.87 2.80
N TRP A 19 2.93 13.09 1.80
CA TRP A 19 2.67 11.64 1.78
C TRP A 19 3.36 10.91 2.92
N LEU A 20 4.62 11.25 3.22
CA LEU A 20 5.36 10.63 4.32
C LEU A 20 4.70 10.93 5.67
N ILE A 21 4.25 12.17 5.90
CA ILE A 21 3.50 12.54 7.11
C ILE A 21 2.20 11.74 7.19
N VAL A 22 1.46 11.61 6.08
CA VAL A 22 0.22 10.82 6.05
C VAL A 22 0.50 9.35 6.35
N SER A 23 1.49 8.73 5.71
CA SER A 23 1.89 7.33 5.96
C SER A 23 2.28 7.10 7.41
N VAL A 24 3.16 7.94 7.96
CA VAL A 24 3.64 7.82 9.34
C VAL A 24 2.51 8.03 10.34
N THR A 25 1.64 9.02 10.12
CA THR A 25 0.49 9.26 11.01
C THR A 25 -0.48 8.09 10.97
N SER A 26 -0.76 7.54 9.78
CA SER A 26 -1.62 6.37 9.62
C SER A 26 -1.07 5.15 10.36
N LEU A 27 0.24 4.91 10.24
CA LEU A 27 0.91 3.82 10.92
C LEU A 27 0.89 4.02 12.45
N ALA A 28 1.14 5.24 12.93
CA ALA A 28 1.09 5.56 14.36
C ALA A 28 -0.31 5.37 14.96
N ILE A 29 -1.36 5.72 14.21
CA ILE A 29 -2.75 5.46 14.63
C ILE A 29 -3.01 3.95 14.68
N ALA A 30 -2.58 3.20 13.67
CA ALA A 30 -2.78 1.75 13.61
C ALA A 30 -2.04 1.03 14.76
N THR A 31 -0.80 1.43 15.07
CA THR A 31 -0.05 0.85 16.19
C THR A 31 -0.63 1.24 17.54
N ALA A 32 -1.09 2.48 17.72
CA ALA A 32 -1.80 2.88 18.93
C ALA A 32 -3.09 2.07 19.11
N TRP A 33 -3.86 1.85 18.05
CA TRP A 33 -5.08 1.02 18.08
C TRP A 33 -4.78 -0.42 18.51
N PHE A 34 -3.71 -1.00 17.97
CA PHE A 34 -3.25 -2.34 18.36
C PHE A 34 -2.76 -2.39 19.81
N ALA A 35 -2.01 -1.38 20.26
CA ALA A 35 -1.49 -1.30 21.62
C ALA A 35 -2.59 -1.18 22.68
N VAL A 36 -3.71 -0.53 22.34
CA VAL A 36 -4.89 -0.43 23.23
C VAL A 36 -5.74 -1.71 23.21
N GLY A 37 -5.42 -2.68 22.33
CA GLY A 37 -6.06 -4.00 22.32
C GLY A 37 -7.53 -3.97 21.87
N LEU A 38 -7.92 -2.98 21.05
CA LEU A 38 -9.29 -2.91 20.54
C LEU A 38 -9.57 -4.11 19.62
N PRO A 39 -10.78 -4.69 19.68
CA PRO A 39 -11.18 -5.73 18.76
C PRO A 39 -11.14 -5.18 17.34
N TRP A 40 -10.48 -5.93 16.45
CA TRP A 40 -10.42 -5.56 15.04
C TRP A 40 -11.81 -5.63 14.42
N PRO A 41 -12.20 -4.65 13.59
CA PRO A 41 -13.50 -4.66 12.95
C PRO A 41 -13.62 -5.91 12.08
N ILE A 42 -14.66 -6.70 12.35
CA ILE A 42 -15.09 -7.75 11.44
C ILE A 42 -15.51 -7.12 10.11
N CYS A 43 -15.21 -7.78 9.00
CA CYS A 43 -15.59 -7.28 7.70
C CYS A 43 -17.12 -7.36 7.57
N MET A 44 -17.82 -6.25 7.82
CA MET A 44 -19.29 -6.18 7.72
C MET A 44 -19.79 -6.66 6.35
N PHE A 45 -19.00 -6.45 5.29
CA PHE A 45 -19.33 -6.96 3.97
C PHE A 45 -19.35 -8.49 3.91
N HIS A 46 -18.38 -9.16 4.52
CA HIS A 46 -18.36 -10.62 4.61
C HIS A 46 -19.51 -11.13 5.49
N GLU A 47 -19.81 -10.44 6.59
CA GLU A 47 -20.94 -10.79 7.47
C GLU A 47 -22.30 -10.66 6.75
N LEU A 48 -22.45 -9.64 5.89
CA LEU A 48 -23.68 -9.37 5.15
C LEU A 48 -23.84 -10.22 3.88
N THR A 49 -22.75 -10.54 3.19
CA THR A 49 -22.79 -11.20 1.86
C THR A 49 -22.27 -12.63 1.84
N GLY A 50 -21.56 -13.06 2.88
CA GLY A 50 -20.82 -14.34 2.91
C GLY A 50 -19.63 -14.39 1.95
N LEU A 51 -19.32 -13.30 1.25
CA LEU A 51 -18.27 -13.24 0.23
C LEU A 51 -17.08 -12.38 0.72
N PRO A 52 -15.83 -12.79 0.44
CA PRO A 52 -14.67 -11.99 0.77
C PRO A 52 -14.59 -10.78 -0.17
N CYS A 53 -14.43 -9.58 0.40
CA CYS A 53 -14.09 -8.39 -0.38
C CYS A 53 -12.61 -8.39 -0.78
N VAL A 54 -12.21 -7.49 -1.69
CA VAL A 54 -10.81 -7.35 -2.14
C VAL A 54 -9.82 -7.01 -1.02
N THR A 55 -10.32 -6.48 0.09
CA THR A 55 -9.56 -6.12 1.30
C THR A 55 -9.77 -7.10 2.45
N CYS A 56 -10.47 -8.22 2.25
CA CYS A 56 -10.66 -9.22 3.28
C CYS A 56 -9.29 -9.79 3.70
N GLY A 57 -9.08 -10.00 5.00
CA GLY A 57 -7.77 -10.43 5.52
C GLY A 57 -6.70 -9.35 5.63
N MET A 58 -6.98 -8.08 5.29
CA MET A 58 -6.02 -6.97 5.40
C MET A 58 -5.37 -6.90 6.78
N THR A 59 -6.17 -6.97 7.83
CA THR A 59 -5.69 -6.90 9.21
C THR A 59 -4.79 -8.08 9.57
N ARG A 60 -5.17 -9.31 9.19
CA ARG A 60 -4.35 -10.51 9.45
C ARG A 60 -3.02 -10.46 8.67
N CYS A 61 -3.08 -10.04 7.41
CA CYS A 61 -1.89 -9.78 6.60
C CYS A 61 -0.96 -8.77 7.27
N ALA A 62 -1.49 -7.65 7.76
CA ALA A 62 -0.68 -6.63 8.44
C ALA A 62 -0.05 -7.18 9.73
N ILE A 63 -0.81 -7.90 10.54
CA ILE A 63 -0.32 -8.51 11.79
C ILE A 63 0.82 -9.49 11.50
N GLU A 64 0.64 -10.44 10.57
CA GLU A 64 1.69 -11.41 10.21
C GLU A 64 2.92 -10.71 9.61
N PHE A 65 2.72 -9.64 8.83
CA PHE A 65 3.81 -8.84 8.30
C PHE A 65 4.66 -8.21 9.41
N PHE A 66 4.03 -7.64 10.44
CA PHE A 66 4.73 -7.07 11.60
C PHE A 66 5.37 -8.12 12.51
N HIS A 67 4.81 -9.34 12.57
CA HIS A 67 5.44 -10.48 13.25
C HIS A 67 6.63 -11.06 12.47
N GLY A 68 6.86 -10.62 11.23
CA GLY A 68 7.94 -11.10 10.36
C GLY A 68 7.58 -12.38 9.59
N HIS A 69 6.33 -12.84 9.66
CA HIS A 69 5.83 -14.00 8.91
C HIS A 69 5.37 -13.58 7.51
N PHE A 70 6.33 -13.17 6.66
CA PHE A 70 6.02 -12.63 5.32
C PHE A 70 5.29 -13.64 4.43
N SER A 71 5.58 -14.93 4.56
CA SER A 71 4.91 -16.00 3.81
C SER A 71 3.42 -16.07 4.14
N ASP A 72 3.07 -15.96 5.43
CA ASP A 72 1.68 -16.07 5.87
C ASP A 72 0.93 -14.76 5.65
N ALA A 73 1.61 -13.62 5.78
CA ALA A 73 1.08 -12.33 5.35
C ALA A 73 0.66 -12.33 3.87
N PHE A 74 1.51 -12.87 2.99
CA PHE A 74 1.20 -12.97 1.56
C PHE A 74 0.00 -13.89 1.28
N LYS A 75 -0.15 -14.99 2.01
CA LYS A 75 -1.31 -15.89 1.89
C LYS A 75 -2.61 -15.22 2.32
N TRP A 76 -2.57 -14.37 3.35
CA TRP A 76 -3.79 -13.70 3.84
C TRP A 76 -4.35 -12.69 2.83
N ASN A 77 -3.52 -11.81 2.28
CA ASN A 77 -3.94 -10.89 1.23
C ASN A 77 -2.73 -10.38 0.43
N PRO A 78 -2.45 -10.95 -0.76
CA PRO A 78 -1.26 -10.59 -1.53
C PRO A 78 -1.29 -9.14 -2.03
N LEU A 79 -2.47 -8.56 -2.24
CA LEU A 79 -2.61 -7.15 -2.63
C LEU A 79 -2.28 -6.20 -1.49
N VAL A 80 -2.70 -6.50 -0.27
CA VAL A 80 -2.33 -5.72 0.92
C VAL A 80 -0.84 -5.85 1.21
N PHE A 81 -0.28 -7.06 1.08
CA PHE A 81 1.17 -7.26 1.19
C PHE A 81 1.95 -6.40 0.19
N ALA A 82 1.55 -6.41 -1.09
CA ALA A 82 2.17 -5.57 -2.11
C ALA A 82 1.99 -4.08 -1.83
N PHE A 83 0.84 -3.67 -1.28
CA PHE A 83 0.57 -2.29 -0.87
C PHE A 83 1.50 -1.84 0.25
N ILE A 84 1.64 -2.63 1.32
CA ILE A 84 2.56 -2.35 2.44
C ILE A 84 4.00 -2.21 1.92
N CYS A 85 4.46 -3.14 1.10
CA CYS A 85 5.79 -3.07 0.48
C CYS A 85 5.98 -1.80 -0.38
N SER A 86 4.95 -1.41 -1.13
CA SER A 86 4.99 -0.21 -1.98
C SER A 86 5.07 1.07 -1.15
N VAL A 87 4.33 1.15 -0.05
CA VAL A 87 4.38 2.28 0.88
C VAL A 87 5.76 2.37 1.53
N ILE A 88 6.32 1.26 2.02
CA ILE A 88 7.68 1.22 2.58
C ILE A 88 8.72 1.68 1.55
N ALA A 89 8.64 1.18 0.32
CA ALA A 89 9.57 1.59 -0.74
C ALA A 89 9.44 3.09 -1.08
N PHE A 90 8.21 3.61 -1.09
CA PHE A 90 7.96 5.03 -1.29
C PHE A 90 8.51 5.89 -0.14
N ASP A 91 8.29 5.49 1.11
CA ASP A 91 8.80 6.19 2.29
C ASP A 91 10.34 6.17 2.34
N LEU A 92 10.97 5.05 1.99
CA LEU A 92 12.43 4.96 1.86
C LEU A 92 12.96 5.86 0.74
N PHE A 93 12.26 5.92 -0.40
CA PHE A 93 12.62 6.80 -1.49
C PHE A 93 12.49 8.27 -1.08
N ALA A 94 11.35 8.66 -0.48
CA ALA A 94 11.11 10.01 0.01
C ALA A 94 12.11 10.41 1.11
N PHE A 95 12.44 9.50 2.03
CA PHE A 95 13.47 9.74 3.03
C PHE A 95 14.86 9.91 2.39
N ALA A 96 15.21 9.09 1.40
CA ALA A 96 16.47 9.20 0.69
C ALA A 96 16.55 10.50 -0.13
N THR A 97 15.47 10.93 -0.79
CA THR A 97 15.42 12.21 -1.52
C THR A 97 15.59 13.40 -0.58
N LEU A 98 14.92 13.38 0.57
CA LEU A 98 15.03 14.40 1.62
C LEU A 98 16.44 14.42 2.27
N ALA A 99 16.97 13.26 2.64
CA ALA A 99 18.25 13.13 3.35
C ALA A 99 19.47 13.40 2.44
N MET A 100 19.46 12.90 1.19
CA MET A 100 20.57 13.10 0.24
C MET A 100 20.40 14.34 -0.65
N ARG A 101 19.36 15.17 -0.46
CA ARG A 101 19.00 16.28 -1.37
C ARG A 101 18.98 15.82 -2.84
N TRP A 102 18.55 14.58 -3.07
CA TRP A 102 18.60 14.00 -4.40
C TRP A 102 17.58 14.70 -5.30
N PRO A 103 17.97 15.07 -6.54
CA PRO A 103 17.06 15.75 -7.45
C PRO A 103 15.89 14.82 -7.79
N ARG A 104 14.66 15.26 -7.49
CA ARG A 104 13.44 14.51 -7.75
C ARG A 104 13.38 14.13 -9.23
N LEU A 105 13.35 12.83 -9.51
CA LEU A 105 13.10 12.30 -10.83
C LEU A 105 11.61 12.39 -11.13
N ARG A 106 11.19 13.48 -11.77
CA ARG A 106 9.81 13.59 -12.26
C ARG A 106 9.70 12.78 -13.56
N ILE A 107 9.22 11.55 -13.45
CA ILE A 107 8.94 10.69 -14.61
C ILE A 107 7.70 11.25 -15.32
N MET A 108 7.91 11.89 -16.47
CA MET A 108 6.81 12.23 -17.38
C MET A 108 6.35 10.96 -18.10
N PHE A 109 5.37 10.27 -17.50
CA PHE A 109 4.74 9.11 -18.12
C PHE A 109 3.96 9.51 -19.36
N GLY A 110 4.26 8.87 -20.50
CA GLY A 110 3.42 8.97 -21.69
C GLY A 110 2.02 8.41 -21.43
N GLN A 111 1.00 8.90 -22.14
CA GLN A 111 -0.39 8.43 -21.98
C GLN A 111 -0.55 6.91 -22.23
N ALA A 112 0.32 6.31 -23.05
CA ALA A 112 0.35 4.87 -23.29
C ALA A 112 0.82 4.08 -22.06
N GLU A 113 1.86 4.54 -21.37
CA GLU A 113 2.38 3.91 -20.15
C GLU A 113 1.36 3.97 -19.01
N LYS A 114 0.63 5.09 -18.88
CA LYS A 114 -0.47 5.22 -17.91
C LYS A 114 -1.62 4.24 -18.18
N ARG A 115 -1.91 3.95 -19.45
CA ARG A 115 -2.94 2.98 -19.84
C ARG A 115 -2.52 1.55 -19.52
N CYS A 116 -1.27 1.18 -19.84
CA CYS A 116 -0.73 -0.13 -19.46
C CYS A 116 -0.67 -0.30 -17.94
N ALA A 117 -0.18 0.70 -17.20
CA ALA A 117 -0.15 0.66 -15.73
C ALA A 117 -1.55 0.48 -15.13
N ARG A 118 -2.56 1.20 -15.64
CA ARG A 118 -3.96 0.98 -15.25
C ARG A 118 -4.43 -0.44 -15.54
N GLY A 119 -4.13 -0.98 -16.72
CA GLY A 119 -4.47 -2.35 -17.07
C GLY A 119 -3.86 -3.39 -16.13
N VAL A 120 -2.57 -3.22 -15.80
CA VAL A 120 -1.86 -4.09 -14.84
C VAL A 120 -2.47 -4.00 -13.44
N ILE A 121 -2.79 -2.80 -12.97
CA ILE A 121 -3.44 -2.61 -11.66
C ILE A 121 -4.82 -3.30 -11.61
N VAL A 122 -5.63 -3.13 -12.65
CA VAL A 122 -6.95 -3.78 -12.73
C VAL A 122 -6.81 -5.31 -12.79
N ALA A 123 -5.87 -5.83 -13.57
CA ALA A 123 -5.60 -7.26 -13.62
C ALA A 123 -5.12 -7.80 -12.27
N ALA A 124 -4.23 -7.09 -11.58
CA ALA A 124 -3.76 -7.46 -10.25
C ALA A 124 -4.90 -7.48 -9.21
N LEU A 125 -5.80 -6.49 -9.25
CA LEU A 125 -7.01 -6.46 -8.42
C LEU A 125 -7.92 -7.64 -8.70
N ALA A 126 -8.16 -7.96 -9.98
CA ALA A 126 -9.00 -9.08 -10.39
C ALA A 126 -8.40 -10.44 -9.99
N LEU A 127 -7.09 -10.62 -10.18
CA LEU A 127 -6.37 -11.84 -9.77
C LEU A 127 -6.36 -12.01 -8.25
N ASN A 128 -6.12 -10.93 -7.50
CA ASN A 128 -6.22 -10.94 -6.04
C ASN A 128 -7.62 -11.32 -5.58
N TRP A 129 -8.66 -10.76 -6.22
CA TRP A 129 -10.03 -11.09 -5.87
C TRP A 129 -10.38 -12.55 -6.19
N ALA A 130 -9.93 -13.07 -7.33
CA ALA A 130 -10.09 -14.48 -7.69
C ALA A 130 -9.38 -15.41 -6.68
N TYR A 131 -8.20 -15.01 -6.18
CA TYR A 131 -7.48 -15.74 -5.13
C TYR A 131 -8.23 -15.71 -3.80
N LEU A 132 -8.75 -14.56 -3.38
CA LEU A 132 -9.56 -14.43 -2.16
C LEU A 132 -10.85 -15.24 -2.25
N LEU A 133 -11.49 -15.27 -3.43
CA LEU A 133 -12.66 -16.10 -3.70
C LEU A 133 -12.34 -17.59 -3.61
N SER A 134 -11.19 -18.04 -4.11
CA SER A 134 -10.82 -19.47 -4.03
C SER A 134 -10.45 -19.91 -2.61
N HIS A 135 -9.97 -18.99 -1.77
CA HIS A 135 -9.60 -19.23 -0.37
C HIS A 135 -10.66 -18.74 0.63
N TRP A 136 -11.92 -18.50 0.20
CA TRP A 136 -12.91 -17.87 1.08
C TRP A 136 -13.19 -18.67 2.37
N ARG A 137 -13.02 -19.99 2.31
CA ARG A 137 -13.31 -20.92 3.43
C ARG A 137 -12.30 -20.80 4.59
N ASP A 138 -11.17 -20.14 4.38
CA ASP A 138 -10.11 -19.98 5.37
C ASP A 138 -10.23 -18.65 6.17
N PHE A 139 -11.24 -17.84 5.87
CA PHE A 139 -11.56 -16.57 6.53
C PHE A 139 -12.71 -16.69 7.53
#